data_AF-A0A2V9R6N4-F1
#
_entry.id   AF-A0A2V9R6N4-F1
#
_cell.length_a   1.000
_cell.length_b   1.000
_cell.length_c   1.000
_cell.angle_alpha   90.00
_cell.angle_beta   90.00
_cell.angle_gamma   90.00
#
_symmetry.space_group_name_H-M   'P 1'
#
loop_
_entity.id
_entity.type
_entity.pdbx_description
1 polymer ?
#
loop_
_entity_poly.entity_id
_entity_poly.type
_entity_poly.pdbx_seq_one_letter_code
_entity_poly.pdbx_strand_id
1 'polypeptide(L)'
;MANDVKVLLVDDNPMVLGMLRGALAPLANVSTSNDSADALLKAVDDPPDLLVSDYRMPGMDGRQLIEKLRSRPRTAGIAIILVASKADIAEKLAHGEPVDDFVEKPFFLKDATQRIKRIIDKIALEKMAKSAASDGVLRGSLSQMNVIDLMQSLEMGRKSCALTLTNGKEKCEVYFSEGQVTHAVYGTQKGDAAVFKVLQWTAGNFQLNFEGKTTEQSTTLNTQGLLMEGLRLLDESKRDEGGDQGGEHSEEEDVLLDS
;
A
#
# COMPACT_ATOMS: atom_id res chain seq x y z
N MET A 1 -3.01 -14.97 5.28
CA MET A 1 -3.85 -14.33 6.31
C MET A 1 -4.79 -13.40 5.57
N ALA A 2 -6.10 -13.62 5.70
CA ALA A 2 -7.11 -12.91 4.91
C ALA A 2 -7.06 -11.42 5.27
N ASN A 3 -7.11 -10.54 4.26
CA ASN A 3 -7.05 -9.10 4.47
C ASN A 3 -8.34 -8.66 5.17
N ASP A 4 -8.27 -8.26 6.44
CA ASP A 4 -9.42 -7.90 7.30
C ASP A 4 -9.99 -6.50 6.99
N VAL A 5 -9.55 -5.89 5.88
CA VAL A 5 -10.09 -4.62 5.39
C VAL A 5 -11.39 -4.90 4.65
N LYS A 6 -12.48 -4.27 5.11
CA LYS A 6 -13.80 -4.31 4.47
C LYS A 6 -13.94 -3.13 3.51
N VAL A 7 -14.22 -3.41 2.25
CA VAL A 7 -14.44 -2.41 1.21
C VAL A 7 -15.88 -2.50 0.73
N LEU A 8 -16.58 -1.38 0.66
CA LEU A 8 -17.89 -1.26 0.02
C LEU A 8 -17.74 -0.46 -1.28
N LEU A 9 -17.98 -1.11 -2.41
CA LEU A 9 -18.03 -0.46 -3.72
C LEU A 9 -19.46 -0.06 -4.04
N VAL A 10 -19.67 1.17 -4.51
CA VAL A 10 -20.98 1.71 -4.86
C VAL A 10 -20.91 2.38 -6.22
N ASP A 11 -21.62 1.82 -7.20
CA ASP A 11 -21.71 2.36 -8.56
C ASP A 11 -22.97 1.77 -9.20
N ASP A 12 -23.75 2.57 -9.92
CA ASP A 12 -24.99 2.11 -10.56
C ASP A 12 -24.73 1.20 -11.77
N ASN A 13 -23.47 1.17 -12.27
CA ASN A 13 -23.04 0.29 -13.33
C ASN A 13 -22.48 -1.05 -12.79
N PRO A 14 -23.21 -2.18 -12.96
CA PRO A 14 -22.78 -3.48 -12.47
C PRO A 14 -21.48 -3.98 -13.13
N MET A 15 -21.16 -3.49 -14.35
CA MET A 15 -19.90 -3.83 -15.03
C MET A 15 -18.70 -3.22 -14.30
N VAL A 16 -18.81 -1.96 -13.88
CA VAL A 16 -17.77 -1.26 -13.12
C VAL A 16 -17.55 -1.94 -11.77
N LEU A 17 -18.65 -2.25 -11.06
CA LEU A 17 -18.61 -3.02 -9.81
C LEU A 17 -17.92 -4.37 -10.00
N GLY A 18 -18.25 -5.12 -11.06
CA GLY A 18 -17.64 -6.42 -11.35
C GLY A 18 -16.13 -6.32 -11.60
N MET A 19 -15.70 -5.34 -12.39
CA MET A 19 -14.28 -5.12 -12.69
C MET A 19 -13.48 -4.73 -11.44
N LEU A 20 -13.97 -3.76 -10.66
CA LEU A 20 -13.31 -3.32 -9.42
C LEU A 20 -13.30 -4.42 -8.36
N ARG A 21 -14.41 -5.14 -8.18
CA ARG A 21 -14.48 -6.27 -7.26
C ARG A 21 -13.47 -7.35 -7.64
N GLY A 22 -13.36 -7.71 -8.91
CA GLY A 22 -12.39 -8.70 -9.39
C GLY A 22 -10.95 -8.28 -9.11
N ALA A 23 -10.62 -7.01 -9.33
CA ALA A 23 -9.28 -6.46 -9.09
C ALA A 23 -8.94 -6.34 -7.59
N LEU A 24 -9.93 -6.06 -6.74
CA LEU A 24 -9.74 -5.78 -5.31
C LEU A 24 -9.96 -7.00 -4.40
N ALA A 25 -10.63 -8.06 -4.86
CA ALA A 25 -10.88 -9.26 -4.06
C ALA A 25 -9.60 -9.94 -3.50
N PRO A 26 -8.45 -9.96 -4.20
CA PRO A 26 -7.20 -10.45 -3.61
C PRO A 26 -6.65 -9.56 -2.47
N LEU A 27 -7.12 -8.29 -2.41
CA LEU A 27 -6.62 -7.25 -1.53
C LEU A 27 -7.58 -6.92 -0.37
N ALA A 28 -8.85 -7.32 -0.38
CA ALA A 28 -9.80 -6.94 0.67
C ALA A 28 -11.06 -7.80 0.66
N ASN A 29 -11.83 -7.74 1.74
CA ASN A 29 -13.20 -8.24 1.76
C ASN A 29 -14.12 -7.22 1.07
N VAL A 30 -14.48 -7.49 -0.19
CA VAL A 30 -15.21 -6.54 -1.04
C VAL A 30 -16.69 -6.89 -1.09
N SER A 31 -17.52 -5.94 -0.65
CA SER A 31 -18.97 -5.90 -0.84
C SER A 31 -19.33 -4.84 -1.89
N THR A 32 -20.49 -5.00 -2.53
CA THR A 32 -20.94 -4.10 -3.60
C THR A 32 -22.38 -3.65 -3.35
N SER A 33 -22.71 -2.43 -3.80
CA SER A 33 -24.05 -1.88 -3.87
C SER A 33 -24.24 -1.18 -5.20
N ASN A 34 -25.39 -1.35 -5.83
CA ASN A 34 -25.75 -0.69 -7.09
C ASN A 34 -26.55 0.61 -6.88
N ASP A 35 -26.90 0.93 -5.64
CA ASP A 35 -27.53 2.20 -5.30
C ASP A 35 -27.07 2.72 -3.94
N SER A 36 -27.19 4.03 -3.76
CA SER A 36 -26.72 4.72 -2.56
C SER A 36 -27.57 4.42 -1.32
N ALA A 37 -28.84 4.06 -1.47
CA ALA A 37 -29.73 3.78 -0.33
C ALA A 37 -29.39 2.41 0.28
N ASP A 38 -29.21 1.39 -0.54
CA ASP A 38 -28.69 0.07 -0.14
C ASP A 38 -27.26 0.20 0.42
N ALA A 39 -26.41 1.04 -0.19
CA ALA A 39 -25.07 1.30 0.33
C ALA A 39 -25.09 1.92 1.73
N LEU A 40 -25.99 2.88 1.98
CA LEU A 40 -26.16 3.48 3.30
C LEU A 40 -26.64 2.46 4.33
N LEU A 41 -27.60 1.61 3.97
CA LEU A 41 -28.10 0.55 4.86
C LEU A 41 -26.97 -0.43 5.22
N LYS A 42 -26.24 -0.92 4.22
CA LYS A 42 -25.09 -1.81 4.40
C LYS A 42 -24.01 -1.17 5.29
N ALA A 43 -23.65 0.08 5.03
CA ALA A 43 -22.62 0.79 5.78
C ALA A 43 -23.04 1.12 7.23
N VAL A 44 -24.34 1.21 7.51
CA VAL A 44 -24.85 1.40 8.88
C VAL A 44 -24.90 0.08 9.65
N ASP A 45 -25.28 -1.01 8.99
CA ASP A 45 -25.40 -2.34 9.59
C ASP A 45 -24.03 -2.94 9.90
N ASP A 46 -23.17 -3.06 8.88
CA ASP A 46 -21.77 -3.48 9.00
C ASP A 46 -20.84 -2.43 8.37
N PRO A 47 -20.35 -1.46 9.16
CA PRO A 47 -19.51 -0.38 8.65
C PRO A 47 -18.26 -0.91 7.90
N PRO A 48 -18.07 -0.56 6.61
CA PRO A 48 -16.85 -0.86 5.91
C PRO A 48 -15.70 0.01 6.44
N ASP A 49 -14.46 -0.43 6.24
CA ASP A 49 -13.32 0.43 6.53
C ASP A 49 -13.09 1.45 5.39
N LEU A 50 -13.46 1.08 4.16
CA LEU A 50 -13.36 1.92 2.97
C LEU A 50 -14.64 1.88 2.14
N LEU A 51 -15.17 3.06 1.82
CA LEU A 51 -16.22 3.27 0.83
C LEU A 51 -15.60 3.80 -0.46
N VAL A 52 -15.85 3.13 -1.59
CA VAL A 52 -15.55 3.67 -2.92
C VAL A 52 -16.88 3.90 -3.62
N SER A 53 -17.26 5.15 -3.83
CA SER A 53 -18.58 5.51 -4.34
C SER A 53 -18.47 6.32 -5.62
N ASP A 54 -19.30 5.99 -6.61
CA ASP A 54 -19.59 6.90 -7.70
C ASP A 54 -20.20 8.18 -7.13
N TYR A 55 -19.76 9.30 -7.69
CA TYR A 55 -20.27 10.60 -7.33
C TYR A 55 -21.66 10.85 -7.93
N ARG A 56 -21.90 10.41 -9.16
CA ARG A 56 -23.18 10.64 -9.88
C ARG A 56 -24.00 9.36 -9.96
N MET A 57 -24.87 9.15 -8.97
CA MET A 57 -25.84 8.05 -9.00
C MET A 57 -27.29 8.56 -9.06
N PRO A 58 -28.21 7.78 -9.68
CA PRO A 58 -29.64 8.06 -9.63
C PRO A 58 -30.17 8.11 -8.19
N GLY A 59 -31.08 9.06 -7.92
CA GLY A 59 -31.70 9.21 -6.61
C GLY A 59 -30.82 9.99 -5.64
N MET A 60 -29.95 9.30 -4.91
CA MET A 60 -29.06 9.90 -3.92
C MET A 60 -27.63 9.92 -4.46
N ASP A 61 -27.07 11.12 -4.63
CA ASP A 61 -25.70 11.28 -5.13
C ASP A 61 -24.66 10.91 -4.06
N GLY A 62 -23.41 10.70 -4.49
CA GLY A 62 -22.32 10.28 -3.60
C GLY A 62 -22.08 11.26 -2.45
N ARG A 63 -22.34 12.56 -2.66
CA ARG A 63 -22.23 13.59 -1.63
C ARG A 63 -23.27 13.41 -0.53
N GLN A 64 -24.54 13.24 -0.87
CA GLN A 64 -25.60 13.00 0.13
C GLN A 64 -25.35 11.70 0.91
N LEU A 65 -24.80 10.68 0.27
CA LEU A 65 -24.36 9.46 0.95
C LEU A 65 -23.29 9.76 1.99
N ILE A 66 -22.25 10.52 1.62
CA ILE A 66 -21.16 10.92 2.54
C ILE A 66 -21.69 11.73 3.71
N GLU A 67 -22.55 12.73 3.46
CA GLU A 67 -23.12 13.57 4.52
C GLU A 67 -23.92 12.73 5.55
N LYS A 68 -24.68 11.75 5.07
CA LYS A 68 -25.40 10.81 5.93
C LYS A 68 -24.46 9.89 6.70
N LEU A 69 -23.35 9.44 6.12
CA LEU A 69 -22.38 8.60 6.82
C LEU A 69 -21.59 9.41 7.86
N ARG A 70 -21.20 10.64 7.53
CA ARG A 70 -20.44 11.52 8.43
C ARG A 70 -21.28 12.04 9.61
N SER A 71 -22.58 12.22 9.44
CA SER A 71 -23.49 12.64 10.52
C SER A 71 -23.73 11.58 11.61
N ARG A 72 -23.22 10.36 11.45
CA ARG A 72 -23.40 9.24 12.38
C ARG A 72 -22.07 8.84 13.02
N PRO A 73 -21.96 8.77 14.37
CA PRO A 73 -20.70 8.43 15.04
C PRO A 73 -20.06 7.11 14.60
N ARG A 74 -20.89 6.07 14.34
CA ARG A 74 -20.42 4.73 13.92
C ARG A 74 -19.81 4.71 12.52
N THR A 75 -20.21 5.62 11.63
CA THR A 75 -19.77 5.65 10.22
C THR A 75 -18.93 6.89 9.90
N ALA A 76 -18.76 7.80 10.86
CA ALA A 76 -18.00 9.04 10.69
C ALA A 76 -16.52 8.80 10.39
N GLY A 77 -15.96 7.66 10.79
CA GLY A 77 -14.56 7.28 10.58
C GLY A 77 -14.26 6.47 9.32
N ILE A 78 -15.27 6.18 8.48
CA ILE A 78 -15.07 5.38 7.25
C ILE A 78 -14.16 6.15 6.29
N ALA A 79 -13.15 5.50 5.72
CA ALA A 79 -12.36 6.13 4.65
C ALA A 79 -13.20 6.20 3.37
N ILE A 80 -13.13 7.30 2.62
CA ILE A 80 -13.99 7.52 1.45
C ILE A 80 -13.16 7.89 0.23
N ILE A 81 -13.36 7.16 -0.86
CA ILE A 81 -12.88 7.51 -2.19
C ILE A 81 -14.08 7.80 -3.08
N LEU A 82 -14.08 8.96 -3.73
CA LEU A 82 -15.10 9.30 -4.72
C LEU A 82 -14.60 9.06 -6.15
N VAL A 83 -15.44 8.42 -6.96
CA VAL A 83 -15.21 8.23 -8.39
C VAL A 83 -16.04 9.28 -9.13
N ALA A 84 -15.41 10.27 -9.74
CA ALA A 84 -16.10 11.48 -10.22
C ALA A 84 -15.51 12.01 -11.53
N SER A 85 -16.26 12.81 -12.28
CA SER A 85 -15.72 13.49 -13.47
C SER A 85 -14.78 14.63 -13.08
N LYS A 86 -13.88 15.03 -13.99
CA LYS A 86 -12.98 16.18 -13.77
C LYS A 86 -13.73 17.47 -13.40
N ALA A 87 -14.89 17.69 -14.00
CA ALA A 87 -15.72 18.86 -13.72
C ALA A 87 -16.30 18.81 -12.30
N ASP A 88 -16.83 17.66 -11.87
CA ASP A 88 -17.35 17.49 -10.52
C ASP A 88 -16.24 17.64 -9.46
N ILE A 89 -15.04 17.13 -9.77
CA ILE A 89 -13.84 17.30 -8.94
C ILE A 89 -13.47 18.79 -8.83
N ALA A 90 -13.42 19.51 -9.95
CA ALA A 90 -13.02 20.92 -9.94
C ALA A 90 -14.07 21.86 -9.30
N GLU A 91 -15.36 21.59 -9.49
CA GLU A 91 -16.45 22.47 -9.08
C GLU A 91 -16.77 22.37 -7.59
N LYS A 92 -16.69 21.18 -6.99
CA LYS A 92 -17.20 20.93 -5.63
C LYS A 92 -16.14 20.59 -4.58
N LEU A 93 -14.89 20.35 -4.97
CA LEU A 93 -13.80 19.97 -4.04
C LEU A 93 -12.92 21.12 -3.57
N ALA A 94 -13.08 22.31 -4.15
CA ALA A 94 -12.47 23.53 -3.62
C ALA A 94 -13.06 23.93 -2.24
N HIS A 95 -14.15 23.30 -1.80
CA HIS A 95 -14.87 23.61 -0.55
C HIS A 95 -14.61 22.62 0.61
N GLY A 96 -13.62 21.72 0.48
CA GLY A 96 -13.15 20.91 1.63
C GLY A 96 -14.05 19.74 2.04
N GLU A 97 -14.66 19.03 1.08
CA GLU A 97 -15.38 17.79 1.40
C GLU A 97 -14.41 16.75 2.04
N PRO A 98 -14.77 16.14 3.19
CA PRO A 98 -13.87 15.29 3.96
C PRO A 98 -13.81 13.86 3.39
N VAL A 99 -13.18 13.72 2.23
CA VAL A 99 -12.87 12.42 1.62
C VAL A 99 -11.36 12.22 1.52
N ASP A 100 -10.94 10.97 1.42
CA ASP A 100 -9.54 10.56 1.51
C ASP A 100 -8.82 10.60 0.16
N ASP A 101 -9.51 10.30 -0.95
CA ASP A 101 -8.96 10.43 -2.32
C ASP A 101 -10.09 10.49 -3.37
N PHE A 102 -9.69 10.71 -4.63
CA PHE A 102 -10.56 10.71 -5.79
C PHE A 102 -10.02 9.83 -6.92
N VAL A 103 -10.95 9.27 -7.69
CA VAL A 103 -10.66 8.61 -8.97
C VAL A 103 -11.40 9.37 -10.08
N GLU A 104 -10.65 9.98 -10.98
CA GLU A 104 -11.20 10.73 -12.11
C GLU A 104 -11.78 9.78 -13.18
N LYS A 105 -13.01 10.02 -13.63
CA LYS A 105 -13.61 9.34 -14.79
C LYS A 105 -13.26 10.08 -16.09
N PRO A 106 -12.92 9.37 -17.18
CA PRO A 106 -12.71 7.93 -17.27
C PRO A 106 -11.37 7.48 -16.67
N PHE A 107 -11.33 6.29 -16.07
CA PHE A 107 -10.12 5.73 -15.46
C PHE A 107 -9.71 4.41 -16.11
N PHE A 108 -8.41 4.11 -16.07
CA PHE A 108 -7.92 2.76 -16.27
C PHE A 108 -8.07 1.96 -14.98
N LEU A 109 -8.52 0.71 -15.10
CA LEU A 109 -8.75 -0.18 -13.94
C LEU A 109 -7.50 -0.31 -13.07
N LYS A 110 -6.31 -0.37 -13.68
CA LYS A 110 -5.02 -0.46 -12.98
C LYS A 110 -4.77 0.75 -12.08
N ASP A 111 -5.05 1.95 -12.58
CA ASP A 111 -4.80 3.19 -11.85
C ASP A 111 -5.77 3.36 -10.67
N ALA A 112 -7.05 3.06 -10.91
CA ALA A 112 -8.05 3.04 -9.84
C ALA A 112 -7.69 2.01 -8.75
N THR A 113 -7.30 0.80 -9.16
CA THR A 113 -6.91 -0.26 -8.22
C THR A 113 -5.67 0.13 -7.42
N GLN A 114 -4.67 0.77 -8.03
CA GLN A 114 -3.48 1.25 -7.31
C GLN A 114 -3.81 2.32 -6.27
N ARG A 115 -4.70 3.28 -6.59
CA ARG A 115 -5.15 4.29 -5.63
C ARG A 115 -5.90 3.66 -4.46
N ILE A 116 -6.86 2.79 -4.76
CA ILE A 116 -7.65 2.09 -3.73
C ILE A 116 -6.74 1.22 -2.86
N LYS A 117 -5.76 0.51 -3.46
CA LYS A 117 -4.78 -0.31 -2.72
C LYS A 117 -4.00 0.51 -1.70
N ARG A 118 -3.54 1.72 -2.04
CA ARG A 118 -2.80 2.58 -1.09
C ARG A 118 -3.62 2.88 0.18
N ILE A 119 -4.91 3.13 0.01
CA ILE A 119 -5.81 3.40 1.14
C ILE A 119 -6.11 2.11 1.93
N ILE A 120 -6.30 0.98 1.25
CA ILE A 120 -6.44 -0.34 1.89
C ILE A 120 -5.20 -0.65 2.75
N ASP A 121 -4.00 -0.48 2.22
CA ASP A 121 -2.74 -0.77 2.92
C ASP A 121 -2.59 0.12 4.18
N LYS A 122 -2.95 1.41 4.06
CA LYS A 122 -2.98 2.35 5.19
C LYS A 122 -3.95 1.88 6.29
N ILE A 123 -5.18 1.53 5.91
CA ILE A 123 -6.21 1.04 6.84
C ILE A 123 -5.76 -0.26 7.50
N ALA A 124 -5.22 -1.21 6.72
CA ALA A 124 -4.72 -2.48 7.24
C ALA A 124 -3.65 -2.22 8.33
N LEU A 125 -2.71 -1.32 8.07
CA LEU A 125 -1.69 -0.95 9.03
C LEU A 125 -2.29 -0.31 10.29
N GLU A 126 -3.26 0.58 10.17
CA GLU A 126 -3.95 1.20 11.30
C GLU A 126 -4.72 0.18 12.16
N LYS A 127 -5.47 -0.74 11.53
CA LYS A 127 -6.20 -1.81 12.22
C LYS A 127 -5.22 -2.74 12.91
N MET A 128 -4.16 -3.15 12.23
CA MET A 128 -3.12 -3.97 12.82
C MET A 128 -2.40 -3.25 13.98
N ALA A 129 -2.18 -1.94 13.91
CA ALA A 129 -1.59 -1.17 15.01
C ALA A 129 -2.56 -1.04 16.21
N LYS A 130 -3.86 -0.88 15.97
CA LYS A 130 -4.89 -0.86 17.04
C LYS A 130 -5.07 -2.23 17.68
N SER A 131 -5.01 -3.31 16.90
CA SER A 131 -5.00 -4.68 17.41
C SER A 131 -3.68 -5.03 18.10
N ALA A 132 -2.54 -4.51 17.63
CA ALA A 132 -1.27 -4.64 18.32
C ALA A 132 -1.21 -3.82 19.61
N ALA A 133 -2.10 -2.85 19.85
CA ALA A 133 -2.24 -2.26 21.18
C ALA A 133 -2.76 -3.26 22.22
N SER A 134 -3.25 -4.45 21.81
CA SER A 134 -3.56 -5.56 22.72
C SER A 134 -2.48 -6.66 22.81
N ASP A 135 -1.50 -6.73 21.88
CA ASP A 135 -0.49 -7.82 21.82
C ASP A 135 0.96 -7.39 21.47
N GLY A 136 1.24 -6.10 21.31
CA GLY A 136 2.58 -5.51 21.12
C GLY A 136 3.31 -5.83 19.80
N VAL A 137 2.82 -6.81 19.03
CA VAL A 137 3.53 -7.41 17.89
C VAL A 137 2.63 -7.50 16.65
N LEU A 138 3.04 -6.87 15.54
CA LEU A 138 2.40 -6.92 14.22
C LEU A 138 3.18 -7.83 13.28
N ARG A 139 2.53 -8.65 12.45
CA ARG A 139 3.18 -9.58 11.50
C ARG A 139 2.57 -9.48 10.10
N GLY A 140 3.38 -9.69 9.07
CA GLY A 140 2.91 -9.74 7.69
C GLY A 140 3.92 -10.31 6.70
N SER A 141 3.58 -10.30 5.40
CA SER A 141 4.42 -10.81 4.31
C SER A 141 5.07 -9.67 3.52
N LEU A 142 6.35 -9.85 3.18
CA LEU A 142 7.09 -8.91 2.32
C LEU A 142 6.62 -8.92 0.86
N SER A 143 5.94 -10.00 0.44
CA SER A 143 5.29 -10.05 -0.87
C SER A 143 4.05 -9.15 -0.97
N GLN A 144 3.46 -8.79 0.17
CA GLN A 144 2.27 -7.92 0.24
C GLN A 144 2.68 -6.46 0.49
N MET A 145 3.70 -6.25 1.32
CA MET A 145 4.24 -4.94 1.66
C MET A 145 5.76 -5.02 1.64
N ASN A 146 6.40 -4.36 0.67
CA ASN A 146 7.85 -4.44 0.54
C ASN A 146 8.55 -3.71 1.70
N VAL A 147 9.86 -3.94 1.86
CA VAL A 147 10.65 -3.36 2.96
C VAL A 147 10.66 -1.83 2.91
N ILE A 148 10.71 -1.23 1.72
CA ILE A 148 10.74 0.22 1.53
C ILE A 148 9.44 0.85 2.08
N ASP A 149 8.29 0.31 1.68
CA ASP A 149 6.96 0.79 2.09
C ASP A 149 6.79 0.67 3.61
N LEU A 150 7.29 -0.41 4.22
CA LEU A 150 7.31 -0.59 5.67
C LEU A 150 8.13 0.50 6.36
N MET A 151 9.36 0.72 5.91
CA MET A 151 10.24 1.73 6.49
C MET A 151 9.67 3.14 6.35
N GLN A 152 9.13 3.50 5.17
CA GLN A 152 8.47 4.79 4.94
C GLN A 152 7.23 4.98 5.82
N SER A 153 6.42 3.92 5.99
CA SER A 153 5.23 3.98 6.84
C SER A 153 5.58 4.21 8.31
N LEU A 154 6.63 3.56 8.80
CA LEU A 154 7.13 3.74 10.18
C LEU A 154 7.73 5.13 10.40
N GLU A 155 8.44 5.66 9.41
CA GLU A 155 8.99 7.01 9.42
C GLU A 155 7.87 8.07 9.47
N MET A 156 6.91 7.99 8.55
CA MET A 156 5.78 8.92 8.49
C MET A 156 4.94 8.86 9.77
N GLY A 157 4.76 7.67 10.33
CA GLY A 157 4.04 7.45 11.58
C GLY A 157 4.82 7.78 12.85
N ARG A 158 6.07 8.25 12.73
CA ARG A 158 7.02 8.51 13.84
C ARG A 158 7.06 7.39 14.89
N LYS A 159 7.03 6.13 14.43
CA LYS A 159 6.94 4.97 15.32
C LYS A 159 8.30 4.65 15.93
N SER A 160 8.28 4.25 17.21
CA SER A 160 9.43 3.63 17.88
C SER A 160 9.13 2.15 18.07
N CYS A 161 9.92 1.28 17.45
CA CYS A 161 9.69 -0.17 17.42
C CYS A 161 10.89 -0.94 16.89
N ALA A 162 10.88 -2.26 17.05
CA ALA A 162 11.80 -3.18 16.39
C ALA A 162 11.09 -3.88 15.21
N LEU A 163 11.60 -3.70 14.00
CA LEU A 163 11.22 -4.40 12.79
C LEU A 163 12.16 -5.59 12.57
N THR A 164 11.62 -6.79 12.68
CA THR A 164 12.29 -8.03 12.29
C THR A 164 11.86 -8.43 10.89
N LEU A 165 12.82 -8.66 10.00
CA LEU A 165 12.61 -9.15 8.64
C LEU A 165 13.22 -10.55 8.54
N THR A 166 12.53 -11.47 7.87
CA THR A 166 13.01 -12.85 7.66
C THR A 166 12.77 -13.30 6.22
N ASN A 167 13.78 -13.89 5.60
CA ASN A 167 13.66 -14.50 4.28
C ASN A 167 14.45 -15.82 4.26
N GLY A 168 13.75 -16.94 4.28
CA GLY A 168 14.37 -18.26 4.45
C GLY A 168 15.13 -18.38 5.79
N LYS A 169 16.45 -18.55 5.72
CA LYS A 169 17.34 -18.61 6.90
C LYS A 169 17.91 -17.25 7.30
N GLU A 170 17.71 -16.23 6.46
CA GLU A 170 18.27 -14.91 6.68
C GLU A 170 17.32 -14.09 7.56
N LYS A 171 17.90 -13.31 8.47
CA LYS A 171 17.16 -12.48 9.42
C LYS A 171 17.85 -11.12 9.55
N CYS A 172 17.05 -10.07 9.55
CA CYS A 172 17.47 -8.71 9.86
C CYS A 172 16.61 -8.14 10.98
N GLU A 173 17.23 -7.40 11.89
CA GLU A 173 16.52 -6.60 12.89
C GLU A 173 16.86 -5.13 12.67
N VAL A 174 15.84 -4.30 12.55
CA VAL A 174 15.94 -2.85 12.31
C VAL A 174 15.17 -2.16 13.42
N TYR A 175 15.80 -1.24 14.12
CA TYR A 175 15.21 -0.53 15.26
C TYR A 175 14.94 0.91 14.89
N PHE A 176 13.73 1.35 15.22
CA PHE A 176 13.24 2.70 14.98
C PHE A 176 13.06 3.45 16.30
N SER A 177 13.42 4.72 16.30
CA SER A 177 13.11 5.70 17.34
C SER A 177 12.53 6.94 16.70
N GLU A 178 11.29 7.29 17.04
CA GLU A 178 10.55 8.44 16.48
C GLU A 178 10.51 8.45 14.94
N GLY A 179 10.40 7.27 14.32
CA GLY A 179 10.40 7.10 12.87
C GLY A 179 11.79 7.06 12.23
N GLN A 180 12.86 7.25 13.00
CA GLN A 180 14.23 7.19 12.51
C GLN A 180 14.86 5.83 12.79
N VAL A 181 15.49 5.23 11.78
CA VAL A 181 16.28 4.01 11.97
C VAL A 181 17.55 4.36 12.74
N THR A 182 17.72 3.81 13.93
CA THR A 182 18.90 4.06 14.78
C THR A 182 19.88 2.90 14.77
N HIS A 183 19.39 1.68 14.56
CA HIS A 183 20.19 0.48 14.60
C HIS A 183 19.66 -0.56 13.63
N ALA A 184 20.56 -1.32 13.01
CA ALA A 184 20.19 -2.45 12.17
C ALA A 184 21.25 -3.55 12.26
N VAL A 185 20.82 -4.81 12.24
CA VAL A 185 21.68 -5.99 12.31
C VAL A 185 21.23 -7.04 11.30
N TYR A 186 22.16 -7.46 10.45
CA TYR A 186 21.97 -8.52 9.47
C TYR A 186 23.13 -9.52 9.55
N GLY A 187 22.92 -10.66 10.20
CA GLY A 187 24.01 -11.61 10.47
C GLY A 187 25.15 -10.93 11.23
N THR A 188 26.32 -10.79 10.59
CA THR A 188 27.49 -10.07 11.15
C THR A 188 27.55 -8.59 10.76
N GLN A 189 26.73 -8.13 9.82
CA GLN A 189 26.69 -6.74 9.39
C GLN A 189 25.82 -5.91 10.34
N LYS A 190 26.25 -4.67 10.60
CA LYS A 190 25.53 -3.70 11.43
C LYS A 190 25.41 -2.36 10.71
N GLY A 191 24.39 -1.59 11.08
CA GLY A 191 24.18 -0.23 10.55
C GLY A 191 23.67 -0.20 9.12
N ASP A 192 24.07 0.82 8.38
CA ASP A 192 23.54 1.12 7.04
C ASP A 192 23.64 -0.08 6.09
N ALA A 193 24.76 -0.82 6.13
CA ALA A 193 24.97 -2.02 5.32
C ALA A 193 23.91 -3.11 5.58
N ALA A 194 23.47 -3.29 6.83
CA ALA A 194 22.43 -4.25 7.17
C ALA A 194 21.07 -3.85 6.56
N VAL A 195 20.77 -2.55 6.53
CA VAL A 195 19.56 -2.01 5.89
C VAL A 195 19.62 -2.21 4.38
N PHE A 196 20.74 -1.88 3.74
CA PHE A 196 20.88 -2.01 2.29
C PHE A 196 20.66 -3.45 1.79
N LYS A 197 21.08 -4.46 2.56
CA LYS A 197 20.85 -5.87 2.22
C LYS A 197 19.37 -6.25 2.16
N VAL A 198 18.57 -5.76 3.10
CA VAL A 198 17.14 -6.13 3.15
C VAL A 198 16.26 -5.31 2.23
N LEU A 199 16.68 -4.13 1.78
CA LEU A 199 15.93 -3.34 0.80
C LEU A 199 15.75 -4.08 -0.54
N GLN A 200 16.59 -5.08 -0.82
CA GLN A 200 16.51 -5.92 -2.01
C GLN A 200 15.48 -7.05 -1.89
N TRP A 201 14.93 -7.29 -0.70
CA TRP A 201 14.03 -8.42 -0.46
C TRP A 201 12.62 -8.14 -1.01
N THR A 202 12.17 -9.04 -1.89
CA THR A 202 10.82 -9.01 -2.49
C THR A 202 9.89 -10.08 -1.91
N ALA A 203 10.41 -10.96 -1.05
CA ALA A 203 9.70 -12.05 -0.41
C ALA A 203 10.22 -12.27 1.02
N GLY A 204 9.44 -12.99 1.83
CA GLY A 204 9.72 -13.23 3.25
C GLY A 204 8.62 -12.72 4.16
N ASN A 205 8.89 -12.67 5.46
CA ASN A 205 7.96 -12.21 6.47
C ASN A 205 8.57 -11.09 7.29
N PHE A 206 7.72 -10.20 7.80
CA PHE A 206 8.11 -9.16 8.73
C PHE A 206 7.33 -9.28 10.04
N GLN A 207 7.94 -8.78 11.11
CA GLN A 207 7.34 -8.64 12.42
C GLN A 207 7.76 -7.30 13.02
N LEU A 208 6.79 -6.47 13.42
CA LEU A 208 7.00 -5.24 14.15
C LEU A 208 6.68 -5.47 15.62
N ASN A 209 7.63 -5.21 16.51
CA ASN A 209 7.44 -5.22 17.95
C ASN A 209 7.50 -3.78 18.46
N PHE A 210 6.37 -3.23 18.90
CA PHE A 210 6.29 -1.85 19.40
C PHE A 210 6.89 -1.65 20.79
N GLU A 211 7.13 -2.74 21.53
CA GLU A 211 7.88 -2.72 22.79
C GLU A 211 9.39 -2.89 22.56
N GLY A 212 9.78 -3.35 21.36
CA GLY A 212 11.16 -3.52 20.96
C GLY A 212 11.87 -2.18 20.89
N LYS A 213 12.84 -1.98 21.80
CA LYS A 213 13.69 -0.80 21.88
C LYS A 213 15.14 -1.22 21.97
N THR A 214 16.03 -0.35 21.53
CA THR A 214 17.48 -0.50 21.69
C THR A 214 18.09 0.84 22.07
N THR A 215 19.24 0.78 22.75
CA THR A 215 20.10 1.94 23.01
C THR A 215 21.30 1.98 22.07
N GLU A 216 21.49 0.96 21.22
CA GLU A 216 22.55 0.97 20.21
C GLU A 216 22.22 1.96 19.11
N GLN A 217 23.25 2.63 18.61
CA GLN A 217 23.19 3.46 17.41
C GLN A 217 24.28 3.00 16.46
N SER A 218 23.88 2.45 15.31
CA SER A 218 24.82 1.95 14.31
C SER A 218 24.59 2.52 12.92
N THR A 219 23.43 3.15 12.67
CA THR A 219 23.19 3.82 11.40
C THR A 219 23.80 5.21 11.40
N THR A 220 24.31 5.63 10.25
CA THR A 220 24.91 6.96 10.08
C THR A 220 24.00 7.89 9.30
N LEU A 221 23.22 7.33 8.37
CA LEU A 221 22.20 8.05 7.60
C LEU A 221 20.87 8.08 8.34
N ASN A 222 20.07 9.12 8.10
CA ASN A 222 18.66 9.14 8.49
C ASN A 222 17.83 8.16 7.62
N THR A 223 16.59 7.86 8.01
CA THR A 223 15.78 6.85 7.31
C THR A 223 15.62 7.16 5.82
N GLN A 224 15.31 8.42 5.48
CA GLN A 224 15.24 8.84 4.08
C GLN A 224 16.57 8.64 3.33
N GLY A 225 17.70 8.98 3.94
CA GLY A 225 19.04 8.79 3.37
C GLY A 225 19.39 7.32 3.14
N LEU A 226 19.03 6.45 4.08
CA LEU A 226 19.18 5.00 3.94
C LEU A 226 18.37 4.47 2.74
N LEU A 227 17.13 4.92 2.58
CA LEU A 227 16.27 4.51 1.49
C LEU A 227 16.78 5.02 0.14
N MET A 228 17.22 6.28 0.07
CA MET A 228 17.78 6.87 -1.15
C MET A 228 19.06 6.17 -1.60
N GLU A 229 20.01 5.96 -0.67
CA GLU A 229 21.27 5.30 -0.99
C GLU A 229 21.05 3.81 -1.33
N GLY A 230 20.16 3.13 -0.60
CA GLY A 230 19.80 1.75 -0.89
C GLY A 230 19.15 1.57 -2.27
N LEU A 231 18.27 2.50 -2.66
CA LEU A 231 17.68 2.51 -4.00
C LEU A 231 18.72 2.76 -5.09
N ARG A 232 19.66 3.68 -4.86
CA ARG A 232 20.77 3.93 -5.78
C ARG A 232 21.61 2.66 -6.00
N LEU A 233 22.01 1.98 -4.93
CA LEU A 233 22.79 0.73 -5.00
C LEU A 233 22.01 -0.39 -5.72
N LEU A 234 20.70 -0.45 -5.53
CA LEU A 234 19.80 -1.37 -6.23
C LEU A 234 19.75 -1.12 -7.74
N ASP A 235 19.67 0.14 -8.15
CA ASP A 235 19.64 0.52 -9.57
C ASP A 235 20.99 0.27 -10.25
N GLU A 236 22.11 0.51 -9.55
CA GLU A 236 23.46 0.20 -10.03
C GLU A 236 23.63 -1.32 -10.23
N SER A 237 23.25 -2.14 -9.25
CA SER A 237 23.38 -3.60 -9.34
C SER A 237 22.57 -4.21 -10.50
N LYS A 238 21.36 -3.69 -10.78
CA LYS A 238 20.52 -4.16 -11.88
C LYS A 238 21.06 -3.81 -13.26
N ARG A 239 21.84 -2.73 -13.38
CA ARG A 239 22.47 -2.34 -14.65
C ARG A 239 23.68 -3.21 -14.97
N ASP A 240 24.44 -3.60 -13.95
CA ASP A 240 25.60 -4.49 -14.13
C ASP A 240 25.18 -5.91 -14.52
N GLU A 241 24.06 -6.42 -14.00
CA GLU A 241 23.51 -7.73 -14.40
C GLU A 241 22.92 -7.74 -15.83
N GLY A 242 22.53 -6.57 -16.37
CA GLY A 242 21.97 -6.42 -17.71
C GLY A 242 22.99 -6.16 -18.82
N GLY A 243 24.26 -5.98 -18.49
CA GLY A 243 25.33 -5.56 -19.42
C GLY A 243 26.06 -6.69 -20.16
N ASP A 244 25.84 -7.96 -19.80
CA ASP A 244 26.72 -9.08 -20.20
C ASP A 244 26.12 -10.05 -21.25
N GLN A 245 25.11 -9.65 -22.02
CA GLN A 245 24.57 -10.48 -23.13
C GLN A 245 24.61 -9.80 -24.51
N GLY A 246 25.52 -8.84 -24.70
CA GLY A 246 25.54 -7.97 -25.89
C GLY A 246 26.73 -8.12 -26.85
N GLY A 247 27.55 -9.17 -26.77
CA GLY A 247 28.70 -9.29 -27.66
C GLY A 247 29.21 -10.71 -27.82
N GLU A 248 29.03 -11.24 -29.03
CA GLU A 248 29.82 -12.24 -29.76
C GLU A 248 28.94 -13.26 -30.48
N HIS A 249 28.53 -12.90 -31.69
CA HIS A 249 28.82 -13.71 -32.88
C HIS A 249 28.45 -12.91 -34.14
N SER A 250 29.45 -12.20 -34.66
CA SER A 250 29.54 -11.87 -36.08
C SER A 250 30.35 -12.94 -36.79
N GLU A 251 30.06 -13.07 -38.09
CA GLU A 251 30.85 -13.67 -39.18
C GLU A 251 30.41 -15.05 -39.69
N GLU A 252 29.83 -14.94 -40.90
CA GLU A 252 30.08 -15.76 -42.10
C GLU A 252 29.47 -17.17 -42.16
N GLU A 253 28.46 -17.32 -43.02
CA GLU A 253 28.66 -18.11 -44.24
C GLU A 253 27.64 -17.73 -45.33
N ASP A 254 28.19 -17.16 -46.39
CA ASP A 254 27.64 -17.06 -47.74
C ASP A 254 27.42 -18.47 -48.30
N VAL A 255 26.20 -18.87 -48.70
CA VAL A 255 26.03 -19.86 -49.79
C VAL A 255 24.74 -19.57 -50.58
N LEU A 256 24.98 -19.30 -51.85
CA LEU A 256 24.11 -19.20 -53.03
C LEU A 256 23.28 -20.46 -53.38
N LEU A 257 22.16 -20.23 -54.10
CA LEU A 257 21.44 -21.13 -55.04
C LEU A 257 20.62 -22.28 -54.39
N ASP A 258 19.48 -22.75 -54.90
CA ASP A 258 18.77 -22.62 -56.18
C ASP A 258 17.30 -23.07 -56.00
N SER A 259 16.47 -22.80 -57.02
CA SER A 259 15.11 -23.33 -57.34
C SER A 259 13.87 -22.64 -56.74
#